data_AF-N9VG28-F1
#
_entry.id   AF-N9VG28-F1
#
_cell.length_a   1.000
_cell.length_b   1.000
_cell.length_c   1.000
_cell.angle_alpha   90.00
_cell.angle_beta   90.00
_cell.angle_gamma   90.00
#
_symmetry.space_group_name_H-M   'P 1'
#
loop_
_entity.id
_entity.type
_entity.pdbx_description
1 polymer ?
#
loop_
_entity_poly.entity_id
_entity_poly.type
_entity_poly.pdbx_seq_one_letter_code
_entity_poly.pdbx_strand_id
1 'polypeptide(L)'
;MKARYGYLVLGLLMASAEANDSFNSELSHFAGGAAMGAGLTAIADHYGYREKRGWIGFGMSTGIGIAGELIEKASGQGPFSALDAGANALGAAVGAYATSEWVLMPVLSPEAGYVGLMGSYYLN
;
A
#
# COMPACT_ATOMS: atom_id res chain seq x y z
N MET A 1 -15.75 -13.53 1.67
CA MET A 1 -14.32 -13.21 1.44
C MET A 1 -13.70 -14.33 0.62
N LYS A 2 -13.44 -14.11 -0.67
CA LYS A 2 -12.89 -15.14 -1.58
C LYS A 2 -11.42 -14.85 -1.85
N ALA A 3 -10.60 -15.89 -1.74
CA ALA A 3 -9.13 -15.95 -1.81
C ALA A 3 -8.50 -15.52 -3.16
N ARG A 4 -9.05 -14.52 -3.85
CA ARG A 4 -8.64 -14.16 -5.22
C ARG A 4 -7.47 -13.17 -5.27
N TYR A 5 -7.18 -12.49 -4.17
CA TYR A 5 -6.12 -11.47 -4.10
C TYR A 5 -4.77 -12.02 -3.62
N GLY A 6 -4.76 -13.23 -3.02
CA GLY A 6 -3.54 -13.86 -2.55
C GLY A 6 -2.54 -14.15 -3.67
N TYR A 7 -3.03 -14.48 -4.87
CA TYR A 7 -2.19 -14.81 -6.02
C TYR A 7 -1.48 -13.59 -6.64
N LEU A 8 -2.04 -12.38 -6.52
CA LEU A 8 -1.38 -11.16 -7.00
C LEU A 8 -0.23 -10.76 -6.06
N VAL A 9 -0.47 -10.82 -4.75
CA VAL A 9 0.57 -10.61 -3.73
C VAL A 9 1.66 -11.68 -3.85
N LEU A 10 1.28 -12.93 -4.03
CA LEU A 10 2.21 -14.05 -4.20
C LEU A 10 2.95 -13.99 -5.56
N GLY A 11 2.32 -13.49 -6.62
CA GLY A 11 2.95 -13.31 -7.94
C GLY A 11 4.00 -12.20 -7.95
N LEU A 12 3.76 -11.10 -7.23
CA LEU A 12 4.77 -10.05 -7.00
C LEU A 12 5.96 -10.54 -6.15
N LEU A 13 5.72 -11.48 -5.22
CA LEU A 13 6.77 -12.09 -4.38
C LEU A 13 7.65 -13.10 -5.13
N MET A 14 7.19 -13.66 -6.25
CA MET A 14 7.88 -14.75 -6.98
C MET A 14 8.68 -14.27 -8.20
N ALA A 15 8.75 -12.95 -8.45
CA ALA A 15 9.49 -12.37 -9.57
C ALA A 15 11.00 -12.23 -9.29
N SER A 16 11.61 -13.17 -8.56
CA SER A 16 13.06 -13.23 -8.35
C SER A 16 13.74 -13.83 -9.58
N ALA A 17 13.89 -13.01 -10.63
CA ALA A 17 14.73 -13.32 -11.78
C ALA A 17 16.11 -12.66 -11.57
N GLU A 18 17.11 -13.51 -11.29
CA GLU A 18 18.57 -13.29 -11.41
C GLU A 18 19.04 -11.83 -11.60
N ALA A 19 19.41 -11.16 -10.50
CA ALA A 19 20.06 -9.85 -10.55
C ALA A 19 21.02 -9.61 -9.37
N ASN A 20 22.07 -8.82 -9.65
CA ASN A 20 23.17 -8.36 -8.79
C ASN A 20 22.76 -8.03 -7.33
N ASP A 21 23.66 -8.20 -6.36
CA ASP A 21 23.40 -7.98 -4.91
C ASP A 21 22.78 -6.59 -4.62
N SER A 22 23.20 -5.55 -5.35
CA SER A 22 22.55 -4.23 -5.31
C SER A 22 21.08 -4.31 -5.73
N PHE A 23 20.80 -4.79 -6.95
CA PHE A 23 19.43 -4.82 -7.50
C PHE A 23 18.47 -5.65 -6.64
N ASN A 24 18.94 -6.79 -6.12
CA ASN A 24 18.12 -7.64 -5.26
C ASN A 24 17.83 -6.95 -3.91
N SER A 25 18.82 -6.22 -3.36
CA SER A 25 18.64 -5.41 -2.15
C SER A 25 17.59 -4.32 -2.38
N GLU A 26 17.74 -3.54 -3.44
CA GLU A 26 16.85 -2.40 -3.74
C GLU A 26 15.43 -2.86 -4.10
N LEU A 27 15.31 -3.99 -4.81
CA LEU A 27 14.03 -4.62 -5.08
C LEU A 27 13.35 -5.10 -3.80
N SER A 28 14.11 -5.62 -2.84
CA SER A 28 13.57 -6.04 -1.54
C SER A 28 13.04 -4.85 -0.72
N HIS A 29 13.75 -3.71 -0.74
CA HIS A 29 13.29 -2.47 -0.12
C HIS A 29 12.03 -1.95 -0.80
N PHE A 30 11.98 -1.97 -2.13
CA PHE A 30 10.79 -1.62 -2.90
C PHE A 30 9.60 -2.54 -2.56
N ALA A 31 9.80 -3.87 -2.56
CA ALA A 31 8.74 -4.83 -2.27
C ALA A 31 8.24 -4.70 -0.82
N GLY A 32 9.15 -4.52 0.14
CA GLY A 32 8.82 -4.26 1.54
C GLY A 32 8.01 -2.98 1.71
N GLY A 33 8.42 -1.90 1.03
CA GLY A 33 7.67 -0.65 0.98
C GLY A 33 6.28 -0.82 0.39
N ALA A 34 6.16 -1.53 -0.74
CA ALA A 34 4.87 -1.79 -1.38
C ALA A 34 3.93 -2.57 -0.46
N ALA A 35 4.43 -3.60 0.21
CA ALA A 35 3.64 -4.38 1.17
C ALA A 35 3.18 -3.52 2.36
N MET A 36 4.08 -2.71 2.95
CA MET A 36 3.73 -1.83 4.06
C MET A 36 2.76 -0.72 3.66
N GLY A 37 3.00 -0.05 2.53
CA GLY A 37 2.12 0.99 1.99
C GLY A 37 0.71 0.47 1.75
N ALA A 38 0.58 -0.72 1.15
CA ALA A 38 -0.69 -1.40 0.96
C ALA A 38 -1.39 -1.72 2.29
N GLY A 39 -0.67 -2.34 3.24
CA GLY A 39 -1.21 -2.72 4.54
C GLY A 39 -1.70 -1.52 5.36
N LEU A 40 -0.92 -0.45 5.42
CA LEU A 40 -1.26 0.76 6.15
C LEU A 40 -2.41 1.53 5.47
N THR A 41 -2.52 1.49 4.14
CA THR A 41 -3.70 2.00 3.43
C THR A 41 -4.96 1.19 3.77
N ALA A 42 -4.88 -0.14 3.86
CA ALA A 42 -6.01 -0.98 4.25
C ALA A 42 -6.44 -0.72 5.71
N ILE A 43 -5.48 -0.53 6.62
CA ILE A 43 -5.76 -0.13 8.00
C ILE A 43 -6.46 1.24 8.04
N ALA A 44 -5.95 2.22 7.30
CA ALA A 44 -6.55 3.55 7.25
C ALA A 44 -8.01 3.51 6.74
N ASP A 45 -8.31 2.68 5.74
CA ASP A 45 -9.67 2.45 5.26
C ASP A 45 -10.57 1.83 6.33
N HIS A 46 -10.07 0.81 7.04
CA HIS A 46 -10.81 0.13 8.11
C HIS A 46 -11.25 1.09 9.23
N TYR A 47 -10.40 2.07 9.58
CA TYR A 47 -10.72 3.09 10.58
C TYR A 47 -11.49 4.31 10.04
N GLY A 48 -11.95 4.26 8.78
CA GLY A 48 -12.84 5.28 8.21
C GLY A 48 -12.14 6.47 7.54
N TYR A 49 -10.81 6.44 7.39
CA TYR A 49 -10.06 7.52 6.71
C TYR A 49 -10.07 7.39 5.19
N ARG A 50 -11.21 7.01 4.60
CA ARG A 50 -11.33 6.59 3.20
C ARG A 50 -10.80 7.60 2.20
N GLU A 51 -11.05 8.89 2.43
CA GLU A 51 -10.62 9.97 1.54
C GLU A 51 -9.10 10.16 1.50
N LYS A 52 -8.39 9.77 2.57
CA LYS A 52 -6.93 9.99 2.70
C LYS A 52 -6.14 8.70 2.86
N ARG A 53 -6.79 7.52 2.72
CA ARG A 53 -6.20 6.20 2.99
C ARG A 53 -4.91 5.93 2.20
N GLY A 54 -4.85 6.35 0.94
CA GLY A 54 -3.62 6.23 0.12
C GLY A 54 -2.48 7.08 0.67
N TRP A 55 -2.75 8.35 0.97
CA TRP A 55 -1.76 9.27 1.56
C TRP A 55 -1.30 8.84 2.95
N ILE A 56 -2.21 8.33 3.78
CA ILE A 56 -1.87 7.81 5.11
C ILE A 56 -0.98 6.58 4.99
N GLY A 57 -1.33 5.62 4.14
CA GLY A 57 -0.52 4.42 3.95
C GLY A 57 0.87 4.73 3.39
N PHE A 58 0.95 5.57 2.37
CA PHE A 58 2.23 6.05 1.83
C PHE A 58 3.07 6.78 2.88
N GLY A 59 2.49 7.76 3.58
CA GLY A 59 3.20 8.59 4.54
C GLY A 59 3.72 7.80 5.74
N MET A 60 2.88 6.94 6.32
CA MET A 60 3.30 6.09 7.44
C MET A 60 4.36 5.07 7.00
N SER A 61 4.18 4.39 5.86
CA SER A 61 5.15 3.42 5.36
C SER A 61 6.52 4.05 5.09
N THR A 62 6.54 5.21 4.43
CA THR A 62 7.77 5.94 4.13
C THR A 62 8.46 6.41 5.42
N GLY A 63 7.69 6.93 6.38
CA GLY A 63 8.22 7.34 7.68
C GLY A 63 8.86 6.19 8.46
N ILE A 64 8.22 5.02 8.47
CA ILE A 64 8.78 3.80 9.08
C ILE A 64 10.04 3.35 8.35
N GLY A 65 10.04 3.38 7.01
CA GLY A 65 11.21 3.03 6.19
C GLY A 65 12.44 3.89 6.50
N ILE A 66 12.25 5.21 6.54
CA ILE A 66 13.33 6.16 6.89
C ILE A 66 13.80 5.95 8.33
N ALA A 67 12.88 5.71 9.27
CA ALA A 67 13.24 5.42 10.65
C ALA A 67 14.07 4.13 10.76
N GLY A 68 13.75 3.09 9.99
CA GLY A 68 14.53 1.85 9.90
C GLY A 68 15.98 2.10 9.51
N GLU A 69 16.20 2.81 8.39
CA GLU A 69 17.53 3.17 7.89
C GLU A 69 18.35 3.99 8.91
N LEU A 70 17.69 4.90 9.64
CA LEU A 70 18.34 5.69 10.69
C LEU A 70 18.75 4.82 11.89
N ILE A 71 17.94 3.82 12.26
CA ILE A 71 18.22 2.88 13.34
C ILE A 71 19.37 1.94 12.94
N GLU A 72 19.40 1.44 11.71
CA GLU A 72 20.51 0.63 11.18
C GLU A 72 21.82 1.42 11.20
N LYS A 73 21.78 2.69 10.79
CA LYS A 73 22.92 3.60 10.92
C LYS A 73 23.35 3.81 12.37
N ALA A 74 22.42 4.06 13.28
CA ALA A 74 22.71 4.32 14.69
C ALA A 74 23.24 3.08 15.42
N SER A 75 22.82 1.89 15.01
CA SER A 75 23.25 0.59 15.57
C SER A 75 24.57 0.07 14.96
N GLY A 76 25.10 0.75 13.94
CA GLY A 76 26.34 0.37 13.27
C GLY A 76 26.19 -0.82 12.31
N GLN A 77 24.96 -1.16 11.92
CA GLN A 77 24.66 -2.26 11.00
C GLN A 77 24.95 -1.90 9.53
N GLY A 78 24.94 -0.61 9.19
CA GLY A 78 25.28 -0.11 7.86
C GLY A 78 25.22 1.42 7.79
N PRO A 79 25.76 2.06 6.74
CA PRO A 79 25.50 3.48 6.49
C PRO A 79 24.04 3.68 6.07
N PHE A 80 23.51 4.90 6.27
CA PHE A 80 22.20 5.27 5.70
C PHE A 80 22.27 5.23 4.17
N SER A 81 21.35 4.52 3.53
CA SER A 81 21.28 4.41 2.08
C SER A 81 20.09 5.19 1.53
N ALA A 82 20.38 6.26 0.80
CA ALA A 82 19.35 7.05 0.12
C ALA A 82 18.65 6.25 -1.00
N LEU A 83 19.34 5.26 -1.58
CA LEU A 83 18.76 4.40 -2.61
C LEU A 83 17.74 3.45 -1.99
N ASP A 84 18.06 2.84 -0.85
CA ASP A 84 17.17 1.90 -0.16
C ASP A 84 15.95 2.63 0.43
N ALA A 85 16.18 3.78 1.07
CA ALA A 85 15.09 4.67 1.51
C ALA A 85 14.19 5.11 0.34
N GLY A 86 14.79 5.43 -0.80
CA GLY A 86 14.08 5.84 -2.02
C GLY A 86 13.28 4.70 -2.65
N ALA A 87 13.89 3.53 -2.79
CA ALA A 87 13.25 2.33 -3.31
C ALA A 87 12.06 1.92 -2.44
N ASN A 88 12.25 1.94 -1.12
CA ASN A 88 11.18 1.71 -0.14
C ASN A 88 10.04 2.73 -0.27
N ALA A 89 10.36 4.02 -0.39
CA ALA A 89 9.35 5.07 -0.57
C ALA A 89 8.57 4.91 -1.89
N LEU A 90 9.24 4.57 -2.99
CA LEU A 90 8.60 4.28 -4.28
C LEU A 90 7.69 3.05 -4.19
N GLY A 91 8.17 2.00 -3.53
CA GLY A 91 7.38 0.82 -3.22
C GLY A 91 6.12 1.19 -2.45
N ALA A 92 6.27 1.92 -1.35
CA ALA A 92 5.18 2.40 -0.51
C ALA A 92 4.15 3.21 -1.29
N ALA A 93 4.58 4.08 -2.20
CA ALA A 93 3.70 4.85 -3.06
C ALA A 93 2.88 3.92 -3.97
N VAL A 94 3.54 2.96 -4.64
CA VAL A 94 2.88 1.99 -5.52
C VAL A 94 1.88 1.13 -4.75
N GLY A 95 2.28 0.58 -3.60
CA GLY A 95 1.42 -0.27 -2.77
C GLY A 95 0.20 0.47 -2.23
N ALA A 96 0.39 1.68 -1.72
CA ALA A 96 -0.69 2.52 -1.21
C ALA A 96 -1.66 2.95 -2.32
N TYR A 97 -1.12 3.37 -3.49
CA TYR A 97 -1.93 3.76 -4.65
C TYR A 97 -2.74 2.59 -5.19
N ALA A 98 -2.09 1.45 -5.48
CA ALA A 98 -2.75 0.26 -6.00
C ALA A 98 -3.84 -0.23 -5.04
N THR A 99 -3.58 -0.18 -3.74
CA THR A 99 -4.56 -0.58 -2.73
C THR A 99 -5.75 0.39 -2.68
N SER A 100 -5.49 1.70 -2.73
CA SER A 100 -6.55 2.72 -2.72
C SER A 100 -7.45 2.63 -3.96
N GLU A 101 -6.86 2.47 -5.14
CA GLU A 101 -7.58 2.60 -6.42
C GLU A 101 -8.13 1.28 -6.95
N TRP A 102 -7.47 0.15 -6.67
CA TRP A 102 -7.86 -1.12 -7.29
C TRP A 102 -8.35 -2.16 -6.28
N VAL A 103 -7.85 -2.13 -5.04
CA VAL A 103 -8.25 -3.11 -4.02
C VAL A 103 -9.45 -2.63 -3.21
N LEU A 104 -9.44 -1.37 -2.78
CA LEU A 104 -10.43 -0.80 -1.87
C LEU A 104 -11.43 0.14 -2.56
N MET A 105 -11.27 0.41 -3.85
CA MET A 105 -12.27 1.19 -4.58
C MET A 105 -13.52 0.33 -4.78
N PRO A 106 -14.72 0.85 -4.45
CA PRO A 106 -15.94 0.07 -4.61
C PRO A 106 -16.18 -0.11 -6.11
N VAL A 107 -16.17 -1.36 -6.58
CA VAL A 107 -16.77 -1.69 -7.87
C VAL A 107 -18.25 -1.33 -7.74
N LEU A 108 -18.68 -0.23 -8.37
CA LEU A 108 -20.10 0.02 -8.57
C LEU A 108 -20.62 -1.12 -9.44
N SER A 109 -21.32 -2.08 -8.83
CA SER A 109 -22.12 -3.03 -9.61
C SER A 109 -23.09 -2.20 -10.47
N PRO A 110 -23.19 -2.45 -11.78
CA PRO A 110 -24.22 -1.85 -12.63
C PRO A 110 -25.65 -2.14 -12.16
N GLU A 111 -25.83 -3.10 -11.25
CA GLU A 111 -27.10 -3.45 -10.61
C GLU A 111 -27.42 -2.62 -9.35
N ALA A 112 -26.47 -1.83 -8.84
CA ALA A 112 -26.74 -0.89 -7.77
C ALA A 112 -27.39 0.36 -8.37
N GLY A 113 -28.70 0.24 -8.63
CA GLY A 113 -29.53 1.34 -9.09
C GLY A 113 -29.27 2.59 -8.27
N TYR A 114 -29.20 3.73 -8.96
CA TYR A 114 -29.27 5.06 -8.38
C TYR A 114 -30.37 5.10 -7.31
N VAL A 115 -30.01 5.13 -6.03
CA VAL A 115 -30.95 5.46 -4.94
C VAL A 115 -30.71 6.91 -4.53
N GLY A 116 -30.78 7.80 -5.52
CA GLY A 116 -30.95 9.23 -5.32
C GLY A 116 -32.35 9.60 -5.81
N LEU A 117 -33.20 10.05 -4.88
CA LEU A 117 -34.52 10.70 -5.06
C LEU A 117 -35.73 9.82 -5.38
N MET A 118 -36.61 9.61 -4.38
CA MET A 118 -38.06 9.96 -4.38
C MET A 118 -38.86 9.04 -3.43
N GLY A 119 -39.62 9.64 -2.50
CA GLY A 119 -40.52 8.94 -1.58
C GLY A 119 -40.51 9.61 -0.20
N SER A 120 -40.88 10.89 -0.09
CA SER A 120 -42.27 11.27 0.26
C SER A 120 -42.78 10.51 1.49
N TYR A 121 -42.41 10.98 2.68
CA TYR A 121 -43.19 10.70 3.90
C TYR A 121 -44.13 11.88 4.13
N TYR A 122 -45.31 11.79 3.52
CA TYR A 122 -46.54 12.36 4.05
C TYR A 122 -47.48 11.18 4.37
N LEU A 123 -48.26 11.34 5.46
CA LEU A 123 -49.31 10.48 6.05
C LEU A 123 -48.77 9.45 7.07
N ASN A 124 -49.11 9.48 8.37
CA ASN A 124 -50.25 10.08 9.09
C ASN A 124 -49.82 10.94 10.28
#